data_AF-A0A1G5SWR1-F1
#
_entry.id   AF-A0A1G5SWR1-F1
#
_cell.length_a   1.000
_cell.length_b   1.000
_cell.length_c   1.000
_cell.angle_alpha   90.00
_cell.angle_beta   90.00
_cell.angle_gamma   90.00
#
_symmetry.space_group_name_H-M   'P 1'
#
loop_
_entity.id
_entity.type
_entity.pdbx_description
1 polymer ?
#
loop_
_entity_poly.entity_id
_entity_poly.type
_entity_poly.pdbx_seq_one_letter_code
_entity_poly.pdbx_strand_id
1 'polypeptide(L)'
;MLLIGGTIIIHRRFTPIFEKTLKYIQMAMLASVFAFLPIPSLAGNERVDIARFSRGDLTGWKPKIFSGLTRYAVTNENGRTALQAQSSATASGLYREMSIELGKTPILNWTWQIGDILAGADERTRAGDDYPARVYVIFSGGMTFWRTRAINYVWSSKRPVGSSWPNAFTGNAYMIAVESGSKRAGRWVEERRDVLSDYRQAFGEEPGPVDAVAIMTDTDNTGTIATAWYGDIWFSSK
;
A
#
# COMPACT_ATOMS: atom_id res chain seq x y z
N MET A 1 -46.63 87.99 25.13
CA MET A 1 -47.68 87.09 24.62
C MET A 1 -47.12 86.41 23.38
N LEU A 2 -46.94 85.06 23.45
CA LEU A 2 -46.58 84.06 22.42
C LEU A 2 -45.30 84.29 21.57
N LEU A 3 -44.23 83.47 21.72
CA LEU A 3 -43.91 82.18 21.02
C LEU A 3 -43.80 82.38 19.49
N ILE A 4 -42.76 81.96 18.73
CA ILE A 4 -42.25 80.60 18.40
C ILE A 4 -40.92 80.83 17.62
N GLY A 5 -39.76 80.20 17.90
CA GLY A 5 -39.30 78.90 17.36
C GLY A 5 -38.80 78.97 15.89
N GLY A 6 -37.49 78.77 15.64
CA GLY A 6 -36.92 78.73 14.29
C GLY A 6 -35.50 78.13 14.21
N THR A 7 -35.41 76.95 13.62
CA THR A 7 -34.24 76.09 13.38
C THR A 7 -33.23 76.68 12.37
N ILE A 8 -31.93 76.60 12.65
CA ILE A 8 -30.85 77.00 11.73
C ILE A 8 -30.38 75.81 10.90
N ILE A 9 -30.44 75.95 9.57
CA ILE A 9 -29.90 75.03 8.55
C ILE A 9 -28.49 75.50 8.19
N ILE A 10 -27.48 74.63 8.31
CA ILE A 10 -26.10 74.91 7.87
C ILE A 10 -25.84 74.16 6.56
N HIS A 11 -25.51 74.90 5.50
CA HIS A 11 -25.06 74.36 4.22
C HIS A 11 -23.54 74.53 4.04
N ARG A 12 -22.95 73.46 3.49
CA ARG A 12 -21.53 73.15 3.25
C ARG A 12 -20.70 74.25 2.57
N ARG A 13 -19.39 74.24 2.85
CA ARG A 13 -18.34 74.26 1.80
C ARG A 13 -17.18 73.33 2.20
N PHE A 14 -16.95 72.30 1.38
CA PHE A 14 -15.74 71.46 1.38
C PHE A 14 -14.70 72.10 0.47
N THR A 15 -13.43 72.12 0.88
CA THR A 15 -12.26 72.29 0.00
C THR A 15 -11.25 71.17 0.30
N PRO A 16 -10.53 70.63 -0.70
CA PRO A 16 -9.73 69.42 -0.55
C PRO A 16 -8.26 69.76 -0.20
N ILE A 17 -7.70 69.08 0.80
CA ILE A 17 -6.27 69.07 1.10
C ILE A 17 -5.79 67.63 0.93
N PHE A 18 -5.34 67.28 -0.27
CA PHE A 18 -4.79 65.97 -0.59
C PHE A 18 -3.51 66.20 -1.40
N GLU A 19 -2.36 66.45 -0.76
CA GLU A 19 -1.06 66.32 -1.44
C GLU A 19 0.22 66.42 -0.56
N LYS A 20 0.21 66.02 0.72
CA LYS A 20 1.47 65.99 1.51
C LYS A 20 1.58 64.78 2.42
N THR A 21 1.75 63.60 1.82
CA THR A 21 2.03 62.36 2.56
C THR A 21 3.04 61.49 1.82
N LEU A 22 4.29 61.93 1.70
CA LEU A 22 5.37 61.01 1.27
C LEU A 22 6.76 61.55 1.62
N LYS A 23 7.19 61.47 2.89
CA LYS A 23 8.63 61.64 3.24
C LYS A 23 9.11 61.17 4.62
N TYR A 24 8.28 60.53 5.46
CA TYR A 24 8.64 60.24 6.86
C TYR A 24 8.50 58.77 7.32
N ILE A 25 8.71 57.80 6.44
CA ILE A 25 8.84 56.37 6.85
C ILE A 25 10.10 55.77 6.21
N GLN A 26 11.26 56.32 6.56
CA GLN A 26 12.57 55.69 6.38
C GLN A 26 13.24 55.67 7.75
N MET A 27 12.78 54.79 8.64
CA MET A 27 13.56 54.47 9.83
C MET A 27 13.21 53.06 10.34
N ALA A 28 14.27 52.24 10.44
CA ALA A 28 14.35 50.96 11.13
C ALA A 28 13.59 49.75 10.54
N MET A 29 14.20 49.11 9.54
CA MET A 29 14.10 47.66 9.36
C MET A 29 15.52 47.09 9.47
N LEU A 30 15.90 46.70 10.68
CA LEU A 30 17.12 45.94 10.93
C LEU A 30 16.90 44.55 10.32
N ALA A 31 17.56 44.26 9.21
CA ALA A 31 17.48 42.97 8.54
C ALA A 31 18.18 41.90 9.40
N SER A 32 17.40 41.22 10.27
CA SER A 32 17.82 39.94 10.83
C SER A 32 17.80 38.88 9.74
N VAL A 33 18.91 38.75 9.03
CA VAL A 33 19.16 37.62 8.13
C VAL A 33 19.37 36.39 9.01
N PHE A 34 18.29 35.69 9.35
CA PHE A 34 18.38 34.31 9.78
C PHE A 34 18.86 33.51 8.57
N ALA A 35 20.16 33.19 8.55
CA ALA A 35 20.69 32.19 7.64
C ALA A 35 20.03 30.86 7.99
N PHE A 36 18.98 30.50 7.24
CA PHE A 36 18.46 29.13 7.20
C PHE A 36 19.55 28.27 6.58
N LEU A 37 20.46 27.76 7.42
CA LEU A 37 21.30 26.64 7.02
C LEU A 37 20.36 25.47 6.74
N PRO A 38 20.37 24.89 5.52
CA PRO A 38 19.58 23.70 5.26
C PRO A 38 20.08 22.62 6.21
N ILE A 39 19.20 22.16 7.11
CA ILE A 39 19.45 20.95 7.86
C ILE A 39 19.52 19.85 6.79
N PRO A 40 20.66 19.18 6.58
CA PRO A 40 20.67 18.02 5.70
C PRO A 40 19.70 17.02 6.32
N SER A 41 18.58 16.77 5.63
CA SER A 41 17.71 15.66 5.98
C SER A 41 18.57 14.41 5.80
N LEU A 42 19.02 13.82 6.90
CA LEU A 42 19.40 12.42 6.89
C LEU A 42 18.19 11.69 6.31
N ALA A 43 18.31 11.27 5.06
CA ALA A 43 17.38 10.35 4.44
C ALA A 43 17.49 9.05 5.24
N GLY A 44 16.80 8.99 6.38
CA GLY A 44 16.56 7.73 7.06
C GLY A 44 15.83 6.84 6.07
N ASN A 45 16.25 5.58 5.96
CA ASN A 45 15.50 4.58 5.20
C ASN A 45 14.10 4.48 5.78
N GLU A 46 13.16 5.21 5.18
CA GLU A 46 11.77 5.21 5.60
C GLU A 46 11.26 3.77 5.42
N ARG A 47 10.74 3.19 6.51
CA ARG A 47 10.28 1.81 6.56
C ARG A 47 8.93 1.74 7.25
N VAL A 48 8.00 1.02 6.64
CA VAL A 48 6.67 0.76 7.20
C VAL A 48 6.48 -0.75 7.33
N ASP A 49 6.39 -1.25 8.56
CA ASP A 49 6.18 -2.68 8.81
C ASP A 49 4.72 -3.09 8.62
N ILE A 50 4.49 -4.09 7.78
CA ILE A 50 3.17 -4.66 7.46
C ILE A 50 2.93 -5.95 8.26
N ALA A 51 3.94 -6.80 8.37
CA ALA A 51 3.89 -8.04 9.14
C ALA A 51 5.15 -8.17 10.00
N ARG A 52 4.96 -8.55 11.26
CA ARG A 52 6.04 -8.91 12.20
C ARG A 52 5.82 -10.34 12.70
N PHE A 53 5.59 -11.26 11.78
CA PHE A 53 5.33 -12.67 12.09
C PHE A 53 6.50 -13.33 12.82
N SER A 54 7.72 -12.87 12.60
CA SER A 54 8.91 -13.29 13.36
C SER A 54 8.79 -13.03 14.86
N ARG A 55 7.94 -12.08 15.27
CA ARG A 55 7.62 -11.75 16.66
C ARG A 55 6.30 -12.37 17.14
N GLY A 56 5.67 -13.21 16.32
CA GLY A 56 4.36 -13.77 16.57
C GLY A 56 3.22 -12.75 16.54
N ASP A 57 3.44 -11.59 15.91
CA ASP A 57 2.45 -10.52 15.86
C ASP A 57 1.52 -10.68 14.65
N LEU A 58 0.24 -10.94 14.94
CA LEU A 58 -0.87 -10.97 13.97
C LEU A 58 -1.84 -9.79 14.14
N THR A 59 -1.45 -8.77 14.91
CA THR A 59 -2.31 -7.63 15.20
C THR A 59 -2.75 -6.92 13.92
N GLY A 60 -4.05 -6.71 13.78
CA GLY A 60 -4.65 -6.03 12.63
C GLY A 60 -4.88 -6.91 11.40
N TRP A 61 -4.42 -8.17 11.40
CA TRP A 61 -4.75 -9.13 10.35
C TRP A 61 -6.16 -9.69 10.55
N LYS A 62 -6.96 -9.67 9.49
CA LYS A 62 -8.36 -10.13 9.47
C LYS A 62 -8.53 -11.22 8.43
N PRO A 63 -9.36 -12.25 8.67
CA PRO A 63 -9.63 -13.27 7.66
C PRO A 63 -10.55 -12.74 6.55
N LYS A 64 -10.30 -13.19 5.33
CA LYS A 64 -11.21 -13.07 4.19
C LYS A 64 -11.45 -14.46 3.62
N ILE A 65 -12.70 -14.91 3.66
CA ILE A 65 -13.11 -16.25 3.24
C ILE A 65 -13.73 -16.16 1.85
N PHE A 66 -13.28 -17.02 0.93
CA PHE A 66 -13.89 -17.22 -0.38
C PHE A 66 -14.49 -18.63 -0.50
N SER A 67 -13.76 -19.66 -0.05
CA SER A 67 -14.22 -21.05 0.00
C SER A 67 -13.51 -21.81 1.13
N GLY A 68 -14.21 -22.21 2.19
CA GLY A 68 -13.58 -22.90 3.33
C GLY A 68 -12.48 -22.10 4.04
N LEU A 69 -11.75 -22.74 4.96
CA LEU A 69 -10.73 -22.08 5.79
C LEU A 69 -9.34 -22.69 5.59
N THR A 70 -8.40 -21.84 5.19
CA THR A 70 -6.96 -22.05 5.29
C THR A 70 -6.58 -21.87 6.76
N ARG A 71 -5.85 -22.83 7.32
CA ARG A 71 -5.37 -22.75 8.70
C ARG A 71 -4.12 -21.88 8.75
N TYR A 72 -4.20 -20.78 9.47
CA TYR A 72 -3.06 -19.91 9.76
C TYR A 72 -2.61 -20.07 11.22
N ALA A 73 -1.32 -20.26 11.45
CA ALA A 73 -0.75 -20.36 12.79
C ALA A 73 0.68 -19.80 12.82
N VAL A 74 1.02 -19.03 13.85
CA VAL A 74 2.42 -18.69 14.11
C VAL A 74 3.11 -19.96 14.61
N THR A 75 4.17 -20.37 13.91
CA THR A 75 4.97 -21.55 14.25
C THR A 75 6.43 -21.13 14.39
N ASN A 76 7.19 -21.91 15.16
CA ASN A 76 8.65 -21.81 15.19
C ASN A 76 9.21 -23.14 14.70
N GLU A 77 9.78 -23.13 13.50
CA GLU A 77 10.41 -24.29 12.90
C GLU A 77 11.91 -24.01 12.72
N ASN A 78 12.75 -24.89 13.27
CA ASN A 78 14.21 -24.77 13.20
C ASN A 78 14.76 -23.41 13.67
N GLY A 79 14.15 -22.82 14.71
CA GLY A 79 14.55 -21.53 15.27
C GLY A 79 14.04 -20.31 14.49
N ARG A 80 13.24 -20.50 13.44
CA ARG A 80 12.62 -19.41 12.68
C ARG A 80 11.13 -19.35 12.98
N THR A 81 10.70 -18.25 13.61
CA THR A 81 9.28 -17.95 13.80
C THR A 81 8.68 -17.38 12.51
N ALA A 82 7.55 -17.91 12.07
CA ALA A 82 6.84 -17.48 10.87
C ALA A 82 5.35 -17.79 10.97
N LEU A 83 4.55 -17.19 10.09
CA LEU A 83 3.15 -17.54 9.93
C LEU A 83 3.02 -18.70 8.94
N GLN A 84 2.71 -19.89 9.43
CA GLN A 84 2.38 -21.03 8.60
C GLN A 84 0.94 -20.92 8.10
N ALA A 85 0.73 -21.27 6.83
CA ALA A 85 -0.56 -21.40 6.18
C ALA A 85 -0.71 -22.82 5.62
N GLN A 86 -1.82 -23.49 5.94
CA GLN A 86 -2.15 -24.82 5.43
C GLN A 86 -3.53 -24.78 4.76
N SER A 87 -3.56 -25.05 3.47
CA SER A 87 -4.78 -25.10 2.65
C SER A 87 -5.02 -26.53 2.17
N SER A 88 -6.29 -26.93 2.12
CA SER A 88 -6.72 -28.25 1.65
C SER A 88 -8.11 -28.12 1.05
N ALA A 89 -8.20 -27.96 -0.27
CA ALA A 89 -9.42 -27.58 -0.99
C ALA A 89 -10.10 -26.30 -0.44
N THR A 90 -9.30 -25.29 -0.07
CA THR A 90 -9.80 -24.03 0.51
C THR A 90 -9.16 -22.80 -0.11
N ALA A 91 -9.89 -21.70 -0.09
CA ALA A 91 -9.48 -20.35 -0.44
C ALA A 91 -9.91 -19.37 0.65
N SER A 92 -8.98 -19.03 1.53
CA SER A 92 -9.12 -17.89 2.44
C SER A 92 -7.77 -17.24 2.70
N GLY A 93 -7.76 -15.92 2.77
CA GLY A 93 -6.56 -15.11 3.04
C GLY A 93 -6.63 -14.42 4.39
N LEU A 94 -5.50 -13.87 4.82
CA LEU A 94 -5.45 -12.83 5.83
C LEU A 94 -5.13 -11.51 5.15
N TYR A 95 -5.79 -10.44 5.53
CA TYR A 95 -5.48 -9.09 5.05
C TYR A 95 -5.30 -8.11 6.19
N ARG A 96 -4.51 -7.07 5.96
CA ARG A 96 -4.30 -5.96 6.88
C ARG A 96 -4.47 -4.64 6.12
N GLU A 97 -5.40 -3.82 6.60
CA GLU A 97 -5.68 -2.49 6.06
C GLU A 97 -4.62 -1.49 6.54
N MET A 98 -4.12 -0.68 5.62
CA MET A 98 -3.17 0.41 5.87
C MET A 98 -2.98 1.27 4.63
N SER A 99 -2.75 2.56 4.83
CA SER A 99 -2.41 3.48 3.75
C SER A 99 -0.89 3.57 3.58
N ILE A 100 -0.37 3.20 2.41
CA ILE A 100 1.05 3.35 2.04
C ILE A 100 1.17 4.28 0.83
N GLU A 101 1.95 5.34 0.98
CA GLU A 101 2.31 6.26 -0.10
C GLU A 101 3.51 5.72 -0.89
N LEU A 102 3.25 5.16 -2.07
CA LEU A 102 4.31 4.61 -2.93
C LEU A 102 5.29 5.66 -3.46
N GLY A 103 4.96 6.96 -3.39
CA GLY A 103 5.90 8.04 -3.68
C GLY A 103 7.05 8.15 -2.65
N LYS A 104 6.87 7.62 -1.44
CA LYS A 104 7.86 7.62 -0.36
C LYS A 104 8.49 6.24 -0.17
N THR A 105 7.65 5.21 -0.05
CA THR A 105 8.08 3.83 0.21
C THR A 105 7.57 2.86 -0.85
N PRO A 106 8.10 2.92 -2.10
CA PRO A 106 7.59 2.09 -3.22
C PRO A 106 7.98 0.61 -3.12
N ILE A 107 8.98 0.27 -2.30
CA ILE A 107 9.58 -1.06 -2.33
C ILE A 107 8.90 -1.95 -1.31
N LEU A 108 8.19 -2.98 -1.77
CA LEU A 108 7.71 -4.07 -0.93
C LEU A 108 8.80 -5.11 -0.77
N ASN A 109 9.05 -5.52 0.48
CA ASN A 109 10.00 -6.55 0.84
C ASN A 109 9.29 -7.60 1.69
N TRP A 110 9.57 -8.88 1.43
CA TRP A 110 9.06 -9.96 2.27
C TRP A 110 9.93 -11.21 2.19
N THR A 111 9.70 -12.14 3.11
CA THR A 111 10.24 -13.49 2.98
C THR A 111 9.13 -14.52 3.05
N TRP A 112 9.32 -15.62 2.34
CA TRP A 112 8.39 -16.74 2.33
C TRP A 112 9.08 -18.06 1.98
N GLN A 113 8.37 -19.15 2.22
CA GLN A 113 8.76 -20.50 1.86
C GLN A 113 7.49 -21.26 1.48
N ILE A 114 7.60 -22.17 0.52
CA ILE A 114 6.56 -23.16 0.24
C ILE A 114 7.05 -24.56 0.59
N GLY A 115 6.12 -25.45 0.94
CA GLY A 115 6.41 -26.87 1.16
C GLY A 115 6.72 -27.55 -0.17
N ASP A 116 5.82 -27.40 -1.13
CA ASP A 116 5.99 -27.86 -2.52
C ASP A 116 5.09 -27.04 -3.45
N ILE A 117 5.28 -27.19 -4.75
CA ILE A 117 4.41 -26.62 -5.79
C ILE A 117 3.09 -27.40 -5.91
N LEU A 118 2.11 -26.78 -6.56
CA LEU A 118 0.86 -27.43 -6.88
C LEU A 118 0.97 -28.09 -8.25
N ALA A 119 0.98 -29.42 -8.27
CA ALA A 119 0.84 -30.16 -9.51
C ALA A 119 -0.60 -30.00 -10.03
N GLY A 120 -0.77 -29.64 -11.30
CA GLY A 120 -2.12 -29.56 -11.87
C GLY A 120 -2.32 -28.56 -12.99
N ALA A 121 -3.46 -27.88 -12.97
CA ALA A 121 -4.04 -27.07 -14.04
C ALA A 121 -3.22 -25.81 -14.40
N ASP A 122 -3.62 -25.12 -15.47
CA ASP A 122 -3.00 -23.85 -15.88
C ASP A 122 -3.51 -22.71 -14.97
N GLU A 123 -2.59 -22.06 -14.26
CA GLU A 123 -2.79 -20.93 -13.32
C GLU A 123 -3.49 -19.71 -13.95
N ARG A 124 -3.59 -19.67 -15.28
CA ARG A 124 -4.29 -18.61 -16.02
C ARG A 124 -5.77 -18.92 -16.28
N THR A 125 -6.25 -20.07 -15.81
CA THR A 125 -7.63 -20.52 -15.96
C THR A 125 -8.30 -20.58 -14.59
N ARG A 126 -9.63 -20.37 -14.54
CA ARG A 126 -10.38 -20.42 -13.27
C ARG A 126 -10.28 -21.77 -12.56
N ALA A 127 -10.04 -22.85 -13.30
CA ALA A 127 -9.89 -24.19 -12.73
C ALA A 127 -8.47 -24.43 -12.17
N GLY A 128 -7.53 -23.49 -12.33
CA GLY A 128 -6.15 -23.67 -11.92
C GLY A 128 -5.52 -22.49 -11.19
N ASP A 129 -6.28 -21.44 -10.86
CA ASP A 129 -5.79 -20.21 -10.21
C ASP A 129 -5.50 -20.39 -8.70
N ASP A 130 -4.95 -21.55 -8.34
CA ASP A 130 -4.45 -21.89 -7.02
C ASP A 130 -2.94 -21.66 -6.96
N TYR A 131 -2.46 -21.19 -5.80
CA TYR A 131 -1.05 -20.94 -5.61
C TYR A 131 -0.60 -21.38 -4.21
N PRO A 132 0.60 -21.97 -4.09
CA PRO A 132 1.13 -22.36 -2.80
C PRO A 132 1.36 -21.14 -1.90
N ALA A 133 1.70 -19.97 -2.46
CA ALA A 133 1.77 -18.71 -1.73
C ALA A 133 1.51 -17.49 -2.61
N ARG A 134 0.81 -16.50 -2.04
CA ARG A 134 0.52 -15.20 -2.67
C ARG A 134 0.65 -14.05 -1.68
N VAL A 135 1.15 -12.92 -2.17
CA VAL A 135 1.09 -11.62 -1.49
C VAL A 135 0.33 -10.64 -2.38
N TYR A 136 -0.70 -9.99 -1.82
CA TYR A 136 -1.55 -9.03 -2.50
C TYR A 136 -1.17 -7.63 -2.08
N VAL A 137 -1.14 -6.71 -3.04
CA VAL A 137 -1.16 -5.26 -2.79
C VAL A 137 -2.43 -4.70 -3.39
N ILE A 138 -3.28 -4.10 -2.56
CA ILE A 138 -4.64 -3.70 -2.92
C ILE A 138 -4.75 -2.19 -2.97
N PHE A 139 -5.35 -1.67 -4.05
CA PHE A 139 -5.57 -0.26 -4.33
C PHE A 139 -7.06 -0.05 -4.56
N SER A 140 -7.80 0.30 -3.50
CA SER A 140 -9.26 0.47 -3.54
C SER A 140 -9.69 1.88 -3.99
N GLY A 141 -8.79 2.86 -3.99
CA GLY A 141 -9.06 4.20 -4.53
C GLY A 141 -10.14 4.96 -3.74
N GLY A 142 -10.32 4.65 -2.45
CA GLY A 142 -11.31 5.29 -1.58
C GLY A 142 -12.76 4.84 -1.83
N MET A 143 -13.70 5.79 -1.94
CA MET A 143 -15.17 5.55 -1.91
C MET A 143 -15.74 4.73 -3.10
N THR A 144 -14.89 4.26 -4.02
CA THR A 144 -15.31 3.61 -5.27
C THR A 144 -14.77 2.18 -5.34
N PHE A 145 -15.34 1.26 -4.56
CA PHE A 145 -14.84 -0.13 -4.49
C PHE A 145 -14.80 -0.84 -5.87
N TRP A 146 -15.61 -0.39 -6.83
CA TRP A 146 -15.63 -0.89 -8.22
C TRP A 146 -14.30 -0.68 -8.96
N ARG A 147 -13.43 0.22 -8.49
CA ARG A 147 -12.10 0.51 -9.05
C ARG A 147 -10.97 -0.20 -8.31
N THR A 148 -11.29 -1.15 -7.42
CA THR A 148 -10.27 -1.88 -6.68
C THR A 148 -9.34 -2.61 -7.63
N ARG A 149 -8.08 -2.20 -7.69
CA ARG A 149 -7.00 -2.90 -8.39
C ARG A 149 -6.19 -3.72 -7.40
N ALA A 150 -5.61 -4.82 -7.85
CA ALA A 150 -4.68 -5.59 -7.03
C ALA A 150 -3.50 -6.14 -7.84
N ILE A 151 -2.31 -6.09 -7.26
CA ILE A 151 -1.15 -6.86 -7.72
C ILE A 151 -1.02 -8.08 -6.83
N ASN A 152 -0.81 -9.24 -7.44
CA ASN A 152 -0.64 -10.52 -6.76
C ASN A 152 0.76 -11.03 -7.10
N TYR A 153 1.68 -10.96 -6.14
CA TYR A 153 2.97 -11.60 -6.24
C TYR A 153 2.80 -13.07 -5.86
N VAL A 154 3.11 -13.96 -6.79
CA VAL A 154 2.84 -15.39 -6.62
C VAL A 154 4.10 -16.22 -6.72
N TRP A 155 4.13 -17.29 -5.93
CA TRP A 155 5.01 -18.43 -6.22
C TRP A 155 4.27 -19.32 -7.21
N SER A 156 4.66 -19.25 -8.48
CA SER A 156 4.01 -20.01 -9.53
C SER A 156 4.47 -21.48 -9.54
N SER A 157 3.56 -22.39 -9.87
CA SER A 157 3.91 -23.80 -10.08
C SER A 157 4.54 -24.04 -11.46
N LYS A 158 4.23 -23.22 -12.48
CA LYS A 158 4.64 -23.47 -13.87
C LYS A 158 5.11 -22.25 -14.66
N ARG A 159 4.64 -21.04 -14.32
CA ARG A 159 4.96 -19.83 -15.08
C ARG A 159 6.38 -19.35 -14.73
N PRO A 160 7.22 -18.97 -15.72
CA PRO A 160 8.56 -18.48 -15.43
C PRO A 160 8.54 -17.26 -14.50
N VAL A 161 9.56 -17.14 -13.65
CA VAL A 161 9.81 -15.92 -12.88
C VAL A 161 9.88 -14.71 -13.81
N GLY A 162 9.25 -13.60 -13.41
CA GLY A 162 9.14 -12.36 -14.16
C GLY A 162 7.97 -12.31 -15.16
N SER A 163 7.25 -13.42 -15.36
CA SER A 163 6.03 -13.40 -16.16
C SER A 163 4.85 -12.79 -15.39
N SER A 164 3.91 -12.21 -16.13
CA SER A 164 2.72 -11.58 -15.57
C SER A 164 1.48 -11.80 -16.43
N TRP A 165 0.30 -11.87 -15.81
CA TRP A 165 -0.97 -12.13 -16.50
C TRP A 165 -2.17 -11.58 -15.71
N PRO A 166 -3.31 -11.29 -16.35
CA PRO A 166 -4.53 -10.93 -15.63
C PRO A 166 -5.06 -12.14 -14.84
N ASN A 167 -5.67 -11.88 -13.68
CA ASN A 167 -6.32 -12.93 -12.88
C ASN A 167 -7.47 -13.59 -13.66
N ALA A 168 -7.68 -14.90 -13.43
CA ALA A 168 -8.66 -15.68 -14.17
C ALA A 168 -10.14 -15.34 -13.84
N PHE A 169 -10.39 -14.72 -12.68
CA PHE A 169 -11.72 -14.33 -12.22
C PHE A 169 -12.04 -12.86 -12.46
N THR A 170 -11.03 -11.99 -12.53
CA THR A 170 -11.22 -10.54 -12.68
C THR A 170 -10.11 -9.86 -13.47
N GLY A 171 -10.48 -8.91 -14.35
CA GLY A 171 -9.53 -8.03 -15.03
C GLY A 171 -8.93 -6.94 -14.14
N ASN A 172 -9.38 -6.84 -12.88
CA ASN A 172 -8.89 -5.82 -11.94
C ASN A 172 -7.71 -6.30 -11.09
N ALA A 173 -7.33 -7.57 -11.20
CA ALA A 173 -6.17 -8.12 -10.51
C ALA A 173 -5.15 -8.60 -11.54
N TYR A 174 -3.88 -8.33 -11.26
CA TYR A 174 -2.76 -8.74 -12.09
C TYR A 174 -1.83 -9.65 -11.28
N MET A 175 -1.39 -10.74 -11.89
CA MET A 175 -0.52 -11.74 -11.32
C MET A 175 0.90 -11.49 -11.81
N ILE A 176 1.88 -11.60 -10.90
CA ILE A 176 3.32 -11.51 -11.21
C ILE A 176 4.02 -12.68 -10.54
N ALA A 177 4.60 -13.58 -11.34
CA ALA A 177 5.41 -14.68 -10.84
C ALA A 177 6.75 -14.12 -10.36
N VAL A 178 6.94 -14.03 -9.04
CA VAL A 178 8.21 -13.64 -8.43
C VAL A 178 9.06 -14.87 -8.10
N GLU A 179 8.41 -16.00 -7.88
CA GLU A 179 9.03 -17.33 -7.78
C GLU A 179 8.34 -18.33 -8.69
N SER A 180 9.05 -19.42 -9.00
CA SER A 180 8.50 -20.48 -9.85
C SER A 180 9.12 -21.84 -9.60
N GLY A 181 8.27 -22.86 -9.65
CA GLY A 181 8.66 -24.26 -9.63
C GLY A 181 9.21 -24.72 -8.27
N SER A 182 9.62 -25.98 -8.22
CA SER A 182 10.05 -26.66 -6.99
C SER A 182 11.53 -26.46 -6.63
N LYS A 183 12.32 -25.78 -7.49
CA LYS A 183 13.78 -25.65 -7.29
C LYS A 183 14.16 -25.01 -5.95
N ARG A 184 13.32 -24.11 -5.44
CA ARG A 184 13.49 -23.45 -4.13
C ARG A 184 12.42 -23.85 -3.11
N ALA A 185 11.57 -24.82 -3.41
CA ALA A 185 10.66 -25.38 -2.42
C ALA A 185 11.47 -25.91 -1.21
N GLY A 186 10.91 -25.76 -0.01
CA GLY A 186 11.63 -26.09 1.23
C GLY A 186 12.72 -25.08 1.63
N ARG A 187 12.87 -23.95 0.91
CA ARG A 187 13.85 -22.91 1.22
C ARG A 187 13.17 -21.56 1.41
N TRP A 188 13.68 -20.79 2.36
CA TRP A 188 13.30 -19.40 2.51
C TRP A 188 13.85 -18.55 1.37
N VAL A 189 12.97 -17.74 0.80
CA VAL A 189 13.30 -16.77 -0.24
C VAL A 189 12.96 -15.38 0.27
N GLU A 190 13.81 -14.42 -0.06
CA GLU A 190 13.57 -12.99 0.13
C GLU A 190 13.19 -12.36 -1.21
N GLU A 191 12.14 -11.56 -1.17
CA GLU A 191 11.61 -10.84 -2.32
C GLU A 191 11.71 -9.34 -2.09
N ARG A 192 11.97 -8.62 -3.18
CA ARG A 192 12.01 -7.15 -3.22
C ARG A 192 11.40 -6.67 -4.53
N ARG A 193 10.30 -5.90 -4.46
CA ARG A 193 9.57 -5.41 -5.64
C ARG A 193 9.28 -3.92 -5.57
N ASP A 194 9.49 -3.21 -6.68
CA ASP A 194 9.02 -1.83 -6.86
C ASP A 194 7.54 -1.87 -7.26
N VAL A 195 6.67 -1.73 -6.27
CA VAL A 195 5.21 -1.86 -6.45
C VAL A 195 4.66 -0.76 -7.35
N LEU A 196 5.24 0.44 -7.30
CA LEU A 196 4.83 1.55 -8.16
C LEU A 196 5.11 1.24 -9.62
N SER A 197 6.31 0.71 -9.91
CA SER A 197 6.67 0.28 -11.26
C SER A 197 5.79 -0.86 -11.74
N ASP A 198 5.57 -1.87 -10.89
CA ASP A 198 4.76 -3.04 -11.23
C ASP A 198 3.29 -2.65 -11.50
N TYR A 199 2.74 -1.70 -10.75
CA TYR A 199 1.39 -1.18 -10.99
C TYR A 199 1.28 -0.49 -12.35
N ARG A 200 2.21 0.40 -12.67
CA ARG A 200 2.22 1.13 -13.95
C ARG A 200 2.31 0.16 -15.13
N GLN A 201 3.14 -0.88 -15.00
CA GLN A 201 3.25 -1.91 -16.03
C GLN A 201 1.96 -2.73 -16.19
N ALA A 202 1.31 -3.07 -15.07
CA ALA A 202 0.09 -3.89 -15.08
C ALA A 202 -1.15 -3.14 -15.60
N PHE A 203 -1.30 -1.86 -15.25
CA PHE A 203 -2.55 -1.12 -15.45
C PHE A 203 -2.42 0.11 -16.36
N GLY A 204 -1.21 0.57 -16.67
CA GLY A 204 -0.98 1.72 -17.55
C GLY A 204 -1.42 3.07 -16.97
N GLU A 205 -1.65 3.14 -15.66
CA GLU A 205 -2.08 4.34 -14.93
C GLU A 205 -1.29 4.53 -13.63
N GLU A 206 -1.38 5.72 -13.01
CA GLU A 206 -0.78 5.99 -11.70
C GLU A 206 -1.63 5.40 -10.58
N PRO A 207 -1.05 4.68 -9.61
CA PRO A 207 -1.80 4.18 -8.48
C PRO A 207 -2.14 5.30 -7.49
N GLY A 208 -3.25 5.12 -6.78
CA GLY A 208 -3.46 5.76 -5.48
C GLY A 208 -2.55 5.14 -4.40
N PRO A 209 -2.78 5.44 -3.11
CA PRO A 209 -2.11 4.73 -2.04
C PRO A 209 -2.44 3.23 -2.08
N VAL A 210 -1.55 2.40 -1.54
CA VAL A 210 -1.92 1.04 -1.15
C VAL A 210 -2.88 1.16 0.03
N ASP A 211 -4.01 0.46 -0.01
CA ASP A 211 -5.02 0.47 1.04
C ASP A 211 -5.00 -0.79 1.92
N ALA A 212 -4.44 -1.89 1.40
CA ALA A 212 -4.24 -3.12 2.16
C ALA A 212 -3.17 -4.01 1.54
N VAL A 213 -2.59 -4.86 2.40
CA VAL A 213 -1.79 -6.02 2.00
C VAL A 213 -2.51 -7.29 2.45
N ALA A 214 -2.49 -8.32 1.63
CA ALA A 214 -3.02 -9.63 2.01
C ALA A 214 -2.02 -10.75 1.68
N ILE A 215 -2.22 -11.89 2.33
CA ILE A 215 -1.52 -13.13 2.05
C ILE A 215 -2.55 -14.24 1.85
N MET A 216 -2.24 -15.17 0.96
CA MET A 216 -3.13 -16.30 0.71
C MET A 216 -2.38 -17.52 0.21
N THR A 217 -2.71 -18.64 0.83
CA THR A 217 -2.41 -19.98 0.32
C THR A 217 -3.74 -20.68 0.09
N ASP A 218 -3.93 -21.19 -1.12
CA ASP A 218 -5.23 -21.64 -1.60
C ASP A 218 -5.12 -22.80 -2.58
N THR A 219 -6.15 -23.64 -2.55
CA THR A 219 -6.23 -24.92 -3.24
C THR A 219 -7.66 -25.28 -3.64
N ASP A 220 -8.59 -24.33 -3.67
CA ASP A 220 -10.01 -24.61 -3.89
C ASP A 220 -10.32 -24.95 -5.36
N ASN A 221 -9.49 -24.52 -6.31
CA ASN A 221 -9.72 -24.80 -7.73
C ASN A 221 -9.23 -26.20 -8.14
N THR A 222 -8.10 -26.64 -7.58
CA THR A 222 -7.45 -27.93 -7.87
C THR A 222 -7.78 -29.01 -6.85
N GLY A 223 -8.28 -28.65 -5.67
CA GLY A 223 -8.57 -29.56 -4.57
C GLY A 223 -7.31 -30.16 -3.92
N THR A 224 -6.14 -29.59 -4.19
CA THR A 224 -4.85 -30.06 -3.68
C THR A 224 -4.61 -29.63 -2.22
N ILE A 225 -3.42 -29.90 -1.70
CA ILE A 225 -2.97 -29.45 -0.38
C ILE A 225 -1.74 -28.58 -0.57
N ALA A 226 -1.72 -27.44 0.12
CA ALA A 226 -0.60 -26.51 0.11
C ALA A 226 -0.18 -26.18 1.53
N THR A 227 1.13 -26.11 1.75
CA THR A 227 1.71 -25.51 2.95
C THR A 227 2.68 -24.41 2.54
N ALA A 228 2.58 -23.26 3.19
CA ALA A 228 3.53 -22.17 3.03
C ALA A 228 3.82 -21.51 4.38
N TRP A 229 4.91 -20.77 4.43
CA TRP A 229 5.30 -19.95 5.56
C TRP A 229 5.57 -18.54 5.08
N TYR A 230 4.98 -17.56 5.75
CA TYR A 230 5.20 -16.14 5.51
C TYR A 230 6.05 -15.57 6.65
N GLY A 231 7.12 -14.89 6.28
CA GLY A 231 7.92 -14.10 7.21
C GLY A 231 7.46 -12.65 7.25
N ASP A 232 8.32 -11.77 7.75
CA ASP A 232 8.02 -10.35 7.87
C ASP A 232 7.81 -9.70 6.49
N ILE A 233 6.96 -8.67 6.46
CA ILE A 233 6.58 -7.92 5.27
C ILE A 233 6.71 -6.43 5.61
N TRP A 234 7.37 -5.65 4.78
CA TRP A 234 7.52 -4.20 4.98
C TRP A 234 7.68 -3.43 3.68
N PHE A 235 7.22 -2.19 3.68
CA PHE A 235 7.56 -1.22 2.64
C PHE A 235 8.80 -0.41 3.05
N SER A 236 9.62 -0.01 2.07
CA SER A 236 10.77 0.87 2.29
C SER A 236 10.95 1.89 1.17
N SER A 237 11.72 2.95 1.46
CA SER A 237 12.34 3.78 0.43
C SER A 237 13.24 2.95 -0.49
N LYS A 238 13.58 3.51 -1.66
CA LYS A 238 14.44 2.86 -2.67
C LYS A 238 15.84 2.57 -2.16
#